data_AF-A0A8K0RLI0-F1
#
_entry.id   AF-A0A8K0RLI0-F1
#
_cell.length_a   1.000
_cell.length_b   1.000
_cell.length_c   1.000
_cell.angle_alpha   90.00
_cell.angle_beta   90.00
_cell.angle_gamma   90.00
#
_symmetry.space_group_name_H-M   'P 1'
#
loop_
_entity.id
_entity.type
_entity.pdbx_description
1 polymer ?
#
loop_
_entity_poly.entity_id
_entity_poly.type
_entity_poly.pdbx_seq_one_letter_code
_entity_poly.pdbx_strand_id
1 'polypeptide(L)'
;MDSDLYPHRGFMLDTGRKFFPVQAILDLLNVLHQYNFNIFHWHIYDAECFPLHWPEDRGLTNASIHHSHCADHYTPGDIQGVISHAQRLGILVYPETDMPGHSDIWGVWKESLVVGRPNLKHPKAQLDIRQRETYDNIANLVSTVNRYFGSPVHHFGGDEVAYMWDSEDDNKLFESFLHWLKGLLPNKTLVLWDDPLTDEEKDINLTKDWVIQTWHDGATRPILDKGHRVIVSESDAFYIGNADEDKISSFEFPNHPNVLGYEVVWFTSEGDDPYDFNKDWVLDPIKAASKIRRPRHGY
;
A
#
# COMPACT_ATOMS: atom_id res chain seq x y z
N MET A 1 -7.23 13.76 24.86
CA MET A 1 -6.46 13.31 23.68
C MET A 1 -5.24 14.18 23.60
N ASP A 2 -4.07 13.57 23.47
CA ASP A 2 -2.80 14.27 23.27
C ASP A 2 -2.88 14.99 21.91
N SER A 3 -3.12 16.30 21.94
CA SER A 3 -3.45 17.09 20.74
C SER A 3 -2.26 17.31 19.80
N ASP A 4 -1.10 16.80 20.19
CA ASP A 4 0.16 16.86 19.44
C ASP A 4 0.47 15.56 18.69
N LEU A 5 -0.40 14.54 18.69
CA LEU A 5 -0.24 13.37 17.83
C LEU A 5 -0.79 13.62 16.42
N TYR A 6 -0.12 13.06 15.40
CA TYR A 6 -0.68 13.00 14.04
C TYR A 6 -1.92 12.10 14.02
N PRO A 7 -2.97 12.44 13.28
CA PRO A 7 -4.15 11.58 13.16
C PRO A 7 -3.85 10.25 12.43
N HIS A 8 -2.88 10.24 11.52
CA HIS A 8 -2.42 9.04 10.80
C HIS A 8 -1.06 8.57 11.35
N ARG A 9 -1.03 7.45 12.08
CA ARG A 9 0.19 6.83 12.60
C ARG A 9 0.15 5.37 12.19
N GLY A 10 0.64 5.10 10.99
CA GLY A 10 0.45 3.82 10.32
C GLY A 10 1.68 2.95 10.25
N PHE A 11 1.41 1.66 10.10
CA PHE A 11 2.40 0.66 9.76
C PHE A 11 1.90 -0.11 8.55
N MET A 12 2.70 -0.14 7.49
CA MET A 12 2.41 -0.92 6.29
C MET A 12 3.16 -2.26 6.36
N LEU A 13 2.45 -3.36 6.12
CA LEU A 13 3.04 -4.69 6.01
C LEU A 13 2.82 -5.25 4.60
N ASP A 14 3.91 -5.58 3.92
CA ASP A 14 3.91 -6.30 2.65
C ASP A 14 3.74 -7.79 2.91
N THR A 15 2.60 -8.31 2.45
CA THR A 15 2.34 -9.74 2.40
C THR A 15 2.33 -10.31 0.98
N GLY A 16 2.48 -9.45 -0.04
CA GLY A 16 2.62 -9.81 -1.45
C GLY A 16 3.98 -10.41 -1.79
N ARG A 17 5.05 -10.01 -1.10
CA ARG A 17 6.38 -10.62 -1.21
C ARG A 17 6.66 -11.68 -0.17
N LYS A 18 5.87 -11.77 0.88
CA LYS A 18 6.00 -12.83 1.89
C LYS A 18 4.67 -13.07 2.56
N PHE A 19 4.17 -14.30 2.51
CA PHE A 19 3.00 -14.64 3.30
C PHE A 19 3.31 -14.59 4.81
N PHE A 20 2.52 -13.81 5.56
CA PHE A 20 2.56 -13.77 7.02
C PHE A 20 1.37 -14.57 7.58
N PRO A 21 1.59 -15.60 8.43
CA PRO A 21 0.48 -16.28 9.10
C PRO A 21 -0.38 -15.30 9.89
N VAL A 22 -1.70 -15.54 9.95
CA VAL A 22 -2.65 -14.66 10.67
C VAL A 22 -2.17 -14.36 12.10
N GLN A 23 -1.68 -15.36 12.82
CA GLN A 23 -1.17 -15.17 14.18
C GLN A 23 -0.03 -14.15 14.26
N ALA A 24 0.91 -14.16 13.31
CA ALA A 24 2.00 -13.19 13.26
C ALA A 24 1.47 -11.76 13.06
N ILE A 25 0.45 -11.59 12.21
CA ILE A 25 -0.20 -10.28 12.01
C ILE A 25 -0.90 -9.82 13.29
N LEU A 26 -1.60 -10.72 13.99
CA LEU A 26 -2.23 -10.39 15.27
C LEU A 26 -1.20 -9.96 16.32
N ASP A 27 -0.07 -10.65 16.40
CA ASP A 27 1.00 -10.34 17.34
C ASP A 27 1.67 -8.99 16.99
N LEU A 28 1.92 -8.72 15.71
CA LEU A 28 2.38 -7.41 15.24
C LEU A 28 1.40 -6.30 15.63
N LEU A 29 0.09 -6.49 15.45
CA LEU A 29 -0.91 -5.49 15.85
C LEU A 29 -0.85 -5.17 17.36
N ASN A 30 -0.57 -6.16 18.21
CA ASN A 30 -0.37 -5.92 19.63
C ASN A 30 0.87 -5.05 19.90
N VAL A 31 1.96 -5.26 19.17
CA VAL A 31 3.16 -4.40 19.24
C VAL A 31 2.83 -2.98 18.79
N LEU A 32 2.17 -2.83 17.64
CA LEU A 32 1.77 -1.52 17.10
C LEU A 32 0.90 -0.73 18.09
N HIS A 33 -0.04 -1.41 18.76
CA HIS A 33 -0.86 -0.81 19.81
C HIS A 33 -0.03 -0.28 20.99
N GLN A 34 0.97 -1.04 21.46
CA GLN A 34 1.87 -0.60 22.55
C GLN A 34 2.63 0.68 22.21
N TYR A 35 2.88 0.92 20.93
CA TYR A 35 3.60 2.09 20.40
C TYR A 35 2.67 3.15 19.78
N ASN A 36 1.40 3.17 20.18
CA ASN A 36 0.40 4.18 19.80
C ASN A 36 0.09 4.29 18.30
N PHE A 37 0.42 3.28 17.48
CA PHE A 37 -0.03 3.24 16.08
C PHE A 37 -1.56 3.03 16.05
N ASN A 38 -2.21 3.61 15.04
CA ASN A 38 -3.66 3.54 14.87
C ASN A 38 -4.10 3.15 13.47
N ILE A 39 -3.15 2.88 12.57
CA ILE A 39 -3.40 2.44 11.21
C ILE A 39 -2.55 1.20 10.94
N PHE A 40 -3.17 0.19 10.34
CA PHE A 40 -2.49 -0.96 9.74
C PHE A 40 -2.86 -0.97 8.26
N HIS A 41 -1.89 -0.59 7.44
CA HIS A 41 -1.99 -0.60 5.99
C HIS A 41 -1.53 -1.98 5.51
N TRP A 42 -2.45 -2.73 4.91
CA TRP A 42 -2.18 -4.10 4.48
C TRP A 42 -1.94 -4.15 2.98
N HIS A 43 -0.66 -4.18 2.59
CA HIS A 43 -0.23 -4.46 1.23
C HIS A 43 -0.37 -5.97 0.97
N ILE A 44 -1.55 -6.35 0.47
CA ILE A 44 -2.02 -7.74 0.56
C ILE A 44 -1.54 -8.64 -0.58
N TYR A 45 -1.16 -8.06 -1.72
CA TYR A 45 -0.60 -8.77 -2.86
C TYR A 45 0.37 -7.85 -3.61
N ASP A 46 1.29 -8.43 -4.37
CA ASP A 46 2.21 -7.73 -5.27
C ASP A 46 2.44 -8.60 -6.53
N ALA A 47 3.38 -8.22 -7.39
CA ALA A 47 3.76 -8.93 -8.59
C ALA A 47 4.14 -10.38 -8.34
N GLU A 48 4.78 -10.69 -7.21
CA GLU A 48 5.31 -12.01 -6.93
C GLU A 48 4.25 -12.99 -6.42
N CYS A 49 3.25 -12.52 -5.68
CA CYS A 49 2.18 -13.35 -5.13
C CYS A 49 0.84 -12.66 -4.97
N PHE A 50 -0.23 -13.47 -4.97
CA PHE A 50 -1.60 -13.08 -4.66
C PHE A 50 -2.19 -13.92 -3.50
N PRO A 51 -1.78 -13.68 -2.24
CA PRO A 51 -2.22 -14.46 -1.08
C PRO A 51 -3.60 -14.02 -0.56
N LEU A 52 -4.56 -13.78 -1.45
CA LEU A 52 -5.93 -13.40 -1.10
C LEU A 52 -6.92 -14.39 -1.72
N HIS A 53 -7.90 -14.85 -0.94
CA HIS A 53 -9.01 -15.61 -1.50
C HIS A 53 -9.98 -14.71 -2.27
N TRP A 54 -9.86 -14.69 -3.59
CA TRP A 54 -10.80 -13.98 -4.46
C TRP A 54 -11.69 -15.00 -5.20
N PRO A 55 -12.99 -15.16 -4.85
CA PRO A 55 -13.81 -16.25 -5.38
C PRO A 55 -14.04 -16.23 -6.90
N GLU A 56 -13.97 -15.04 -7.50
CA GLU A 56 -14.20 -14.82 -8.93
C GLU A 56 -12.89 -14.81 -9.74
N ASP A 57 -11.77 -15.09 -9.07
CA ASP A 57 -10.44 -15.10 -9.66
C ASP A 57 -10.23 -16.16 -10.73
N ARG A 58 -11.13 -17.14 -10.83
CA ARG A 58 -11.06 -18.28 -11.76
C ARG A 58 -9.65 -18.88 -11.86
N GLY A 59 -8.93 -18.94 -10.74
CA GLY A 59 -7.61 -19.57 -10.64
C GLY A 59 -6.40 -18.67 -10.36
N LEU A 60 -6.51 -17.35 -10.13
CA LEU A 60 -5.36 -16.53 -9.72
C LEU A 60 -4.77 -16.96 -8.37
N THR A 61 -5.59 -17.16 -7.34
CA THR A 61 -5.17 -17.66 -6.03
C THR A 61 -4.47 -19.02 -6.18
N ASN A 62 -5.01 -19.91 -7.01
CA ASN A 62 -4.35 -21.20 -7.30
C ASN A 62 -3.01 -21.01 -8.04
N ALA A 63 -2.96 -20.11 -9.03
CA ALA A 63 -1.73 -19.80 -9.76
C ALA A 63 -0.66 -19.27 -8.81
N SER A 64 -1.03 -18.39 -7.87
CA SER A 64 -0.14 -17.93 -6.81
C SER A 64 0.39 -19.09 -5.97
N ILE A 65 -0.48 -19.94 -5.41
CA ILE A 65 -0.06 -21.06 -4.56
C ILE A 65 0.88 -22.03 -5.30
N HIS A 66 0.68 -22.24 -6.60
CA HIS A 66 1.46 -23.20 -7.38
C HIS A 66 2.75 -22.66 -7.99
N HIS A 67 2.82 -21.35 -8.28
CA HIS A 67 3.92 -20.75 -9.05
C HIS A 67 4.73 -19.71 -8.29
N SER A 68 4.19 -19.14 -7.20
CA SER A 68 4.91 -18.22 -6.32
C SER A 68 5.47 -18.94 -5.09
N HIS A 69 6.24 -18.22 -4.28
CA HIS A 69 6.70 -18.68 -2.96
C HIS A 69 5.64 -18.51 -1.86
N CYS A 70 4.52 -17.83 -2.13
CA CYS A 70 3.42 -17.71 -1.18
C CYS A 70 2.55 -18.97 -1.24
N ALA A 71 2.81 -19.88 -0.29
CA ALA A 71 2.18 -21.20 -0.23
C ALA A 71 0.74 -21.18 0.31
N ASP A 72 0.23 -20.04 0.76
CA ASP A 72 -1.09 -19.91 1.38
C ASP A 72 -1.74 -18.56 1.06
N HIS A 73 -2.99 -18.38 1.48
CA HIS A 73 -3.79 -17.19 1.21
C HIS A 73 -4.71 -16.83 2.38
N TYR A 74 -5.07 -15.56 2.49
CA TYR A 74 -6.03 -15.07 3.47
C TYR A 74 -7.47 -15.33 3.01
N THR A 75 -8.22 -16.06 3.82
CA THR A 75 -9.66 -16.22 3.63
C THR A 75 -10.42 -14.98 4.11
N PRO A 76 -11.71 -14.84 3.76
CA PRO A 76 -12.54 -13.76 4.31
C PRO A 76 -12.62 -13.82 5.84
N GLY A 77 -12.58 -15.03 6.41
CA GLY A 77 -12.59 -15.24 7.87
C GLY A 77 -11.30 -14.75 8.53
N ASP A 78 -10.16 -14.98 7.90
CA ASP A 78 -8.85 -14.51 8.38
C ASP A 78 -8.81 -12.98 8.43
N ILE A 79 -9.19 -12.33 7.32
CA ILE A 79 -9.23 -10.86 7.20
C ILE A 79 -10.18 -10.27 8.27
N GLN A 80 -11.38 -10.85 8.43
CA GLN A 80 -12.32 -10.41 9.46
C GLN A 80 -11.80 -10.63 10.89
N GLY A 81 -11.05 -11.71 11.12
CA GLY A 81 -10.37 -11.98 12.39
C GLY A 81 -9.33 -10.91 12.72
N VAL A 82 -8.48 -10.56 11.76
CA VAL A 82 -7.48 -9.48 11.87
C VAL A 82 -8.14 -8.13 12.13
N ILE A 83 -9.15 -7.77 11.34
CA ILE A 83 -9.89 -6.50 11.50
C ILE A 83 -10.54 -6.43 12.88
N SER A 84 -11.23 -7.49 13.30
CA SER A 84 -11.88 -7.54 14.62
C SER A 84 -10.88 -7.39 15.75
N HIS A 85 -9.66 -7.93 15.60
CA HIS A 85 -8.58 -7.77 16.56
C HIS A 85 -8.03 -6.35 16.59
N ALA A 86 -7.69 -5.79 15.42
CA ALA A 86 -7.22 -4.41 15.29
C ALA A 86 -8.20 -3.40 15.86
N GLN A 87 -9.51 -3.58 15.62
CA GLN A 87 -10.56 -2.70 16.16
C GLN A 87 -10.56 -2.65 17.69
N ARG A 88 -10.33 -3.78 18.39
CA ARG A 88 -10.23 -3.80 19.86
C ARG A 88 -9.02 -3.03 20.38
N LEU A 89 -8.00 -2.88 19.55
CA LEU A 89 -6.77 -2.13 19.83
C LEU A 89 -6.86 -0.66 19.37
N GLY A 90 -7.98 -0.25 18.77
CA GLY A 90 -8.14 1.10 18.20
C GLY A 90 -7.33 1.33 16.91
N ILE A 91 -6.96 0.25 16.21
CA ILE A 91 -6.23 0.28 14.94
C ILE A 91 -7.22 0.09 13.79
N LEU A 92 -7.22 1.03 12.85
CA LEU A 92 -7.96 0.91 11.59
C LEU A 92 -7.12 0.11 10.59
N VAL A 93 -7.74 -0.91 9.98
CA VAL A 93 -7.12 -1.71 8.91
C VAL A 93 -7.65 -1.22 7.56
N TYR A 94 -6.78 -1.01 6.57
CA TYR A 94 -7.21 -0.82 5.18
C TYR A 94 -6.33 -1.60 4.21
N PRO A 95 -6.90 -2.05 3.07
CA PRO A 95 -6.17 -2.81 2.08
C PRO A 95 -5.50 -1.90 1.06
N GLU A 96 -4.43 -2.43 0.49
CA GLU A 96 -3.93 -2.04 -0.81
C GLU A 96 -4.31 -3.08 -1.86
N THR A 97 -4.80 -2.61 -2.99
CA THR A 97 -4.88 -3.43 -4.21
C THR A 97 -4.04 -2.70 -5.26
N ASP A 98 -2.75 -3.03 -5.30
CA ASP A 98 -1.81 -2.36 -6.17
C ASP A 98 -2.13 -2.62 -7.65
N MET A 99 -2.18 -1.55 -8.44
CA MET A 99 -2.45 -1.56 -9.87
C MET A 99 -2.13 -0.21 -10.53
N PRO A 100 -1.82 -0.18 -11.84
CA PRO A 100 -1.73 -1.32 -12.75
C PRO A 100 -0.35 -1.99 -12.75
N GLY A 101 0.64 -1.41 -12.05
CA GLY A 101 1.94 -2.02 -11.78
C GLY A 101 1.80 -3.30 -10.95
N HIS A 102 2.93 -3.86 -10.52
CA HIS A 102 2.97 -4.94 -9.53
C HIS A 102 2.05 -6.14 -9.86
N SER A 103 2.04 -6.57 -11.13
CA SER A 103 1.01 -7.48 -11.65
C SER A 103 1.54 -8.70 -12.41
N ASP A 104 2.82 -9.07 -12.25
CA ASP A 104 3.38 -10.27 -12.91
C ASP A 104 2.59 -11.55 -12.60
N ILE A 105 2.11 -11.74 -11.37
CA ILE A 105 1.29 -12.90 -11.00
C ILE A 105 -0.03 -12.97 -11.77
N TRP A 106 -0.59 -11.83 -12.18
CA TRP A 106 -1.76 -11.79 -13.06
C TRP A 106 -1.44 -12.34 -14.44
N GLY A 107 -0.23 -12.08 -14.95
CA GLY A 107 0.24 -12.63 -16.21
C GLY A 107 0.56 -14.13 -16.14
N VAL A 108 0.96 -14.64 -14.98
CA VAL A 108 1.10 -16.10 -14.74
C VAL A 108 -0.27 -16.78 -14.74
N TRP A 109 -1.28 -16.16 -14.14
CA TRP A 109 -2.66 -16.64 -14.19
C TRP A 109 -3.26 -16.54 -15.61
N LYS A 110 -3.11 -15.38 -16.24
CA LYS A 110 -3.64 -15.08 -17.57
C LYS A 110 -2.78 -14.04 -18.29
N GLU A 111 -1.91 -14.54 -19.17
CA GLU A 111 -0.95 -13.73 -19.94
C GLU A 111 -1.60 -12.58 -20.72
N SER A 112 -2.85 -12.74 -21.19
CA SER A 112 -3.54 -11.69 -21.95
C SER A 112 -3.99 -10.47 -21.12
N LEU A 113 -3.88 -10.52 -19.80
CA LEU A 113 -4.24 -9.41 -18.91
C LEU A 113 -3.09 -8.43 -18.68
N VAL A 114 -1.89 -8.71 -19.16
CA VAL A 114 -0.71 -7.89 -18.90
C VAL A 114 0.00 -7.49 -20.18
N VAL A 115 0.75 -6.39 -20.09
CA VAL A 115 1.82 -6.04 -21.02
C VAL A 115 3.16 -6.34 -20.37
N GLY A 116 4.17 -6.63 -21.19
CA GLY A 116 5.46 -7.12 -20.72
C GLY A 116 5.53 -8.63 -20.61
N ARG A 117 6.62 -9.13 -20.03
CA ARG A 117 6.86 -10.58 -19.87
C ARG A 117 6.83 -10.92 -18.38
N PRO A 118 5.80 -11.64 -17.89
CA PRO A 118 5.71 -12.05 -16.50
C PRO A 118 6.95 -12.79 -16.02
N ASN A 119 7.51 -12.35 -14.90
CA ASN A 119 8.62 -13.00 -14.23
C ASN A 119 8.60 -12.68 -12.73
N LEU A 120 8.10 -13.62 -11.92
CA LEU A 120 8.01 -13.46 -10.46
C LEU A 120 9.35 -13.24 -9.74
N LYS A 121 10.50 -13.51 -10.39
CA LYS A 121 11.83 -13.23 -9.81
C LYS A 121 12.36 -11.85 -10.14
N HIS A 122 11.91 -11.30 -11.27
CA HIS A 122 12.28 -9.97 -11.75
C HIS A 122 11.04 -9.31 -12.36
N PRO A 123 10.08 -8.90 -11.52
CA PRO A 123 8.81 -8.33 -11.96
C PRO A 123 8.99 -7.15 -12.90
N LYS A 124 8.30 -7.18 -14.04
CA LYS A 124 8.31 -6.12 -15.06
C LYS A 124 7.02 -6.08 -15.88
N ALA A 125 5.99 -6.84 -15.48
CA ALA A 125 4.72 -6.87 -16.18
C ALA A 125 3.68 -6.05 -15.41
N GLN A 126 2.80 -5.40 -16.15
CA GLN A 126 1.73 -4.56 -15.61
C GLN A 126 0.43 -4.86 -16.32
N LEU A 127 -0.70 -4.61 -15.67
CA LEU A 127 -2.02 -4.85 -16.25
C LEU A 127 -2.20 -4.09 -17.56
N ASP A 128 -2.75 -4.75 -18.58
CA ASP A 128 -3.13 -4.12 -19.84
C ASP A 128 -4.45 -3.36 -19.67
N ILE A 129 -4.36 -2.08 -19.29
CA ILE A 129 -5.50 -1.17 -19.08
C ILE A 129 -6.11 -0.66 -20.40
N ARG A 130 -5.77 -1.26 -21.55
CA ARG A 130 -6.50 -1.07 -22.82
C ARG A 130 -7.61 -2.10 -22.98
N GLN A 131 -7.56 -3.21 -22.24
CA GLN A 131 -8.47 -4.34 -22.39
C GLN A 131 -9.65 -4.22 -21.44
N ARG A 132 -10.87 -4.41 -21.97
CA ARG A 132 -12.10 -4.41 -21.14
C ARG A 132 -12.08 -5.46 -20.03
N GLU A 133 -11.51 -6.64 -20.31
CA GLU A 133 -11.46 -7.72 -19.33
C GLU A 133 -10.67 -7.34 -18.08
N THR A 134 -9.60 -6.55 -18.23
CA THR A 134 -8.83 -6.00 -17.10
C THR A 134 -9.73 -5.19 -16.16
N TYR A 135 -10.60 -4.34 -16.70
CA TYR A 135 -11.53 -3.52 -15.91
C TYR A 135 -12.59 -4.37 -15.22
N ASP A 136 -13.13 -5.37 -15.90
CA ASP A 136 -14.13 -6.28 -15.34
C ASP A 136 -13.55 -7.07 -14.14
N ASN A 137 -12.30 -7.54 -14.26
CA ASN A 137 -11.58 -8.22 -13.19
C ASN A 137 -11.26 -7.29 -12.02
N ILE A 138 -10.71 -6.10 -12.28
CA ILE A 138 -10.40 -5.10 -11.25
C ILE A 138 -11.68 -4.69 -10.49
N ALA A 139 -12.77 -4.39 -11.19
CA ALA A 139 -14.02 -3.99 -10.55
C ALA A 139 -14.55 -5.08 -9.60
N ASN A 140 -14.44 -6.35 -10.00
CA ASN A 140 -14.82 -7.47 -9.15
C ASN A 140 -13.89 -7.65 -7.95
N LEU A 141 -12.58 -7.59 -8.16
CA LEU A 141 -11.58 -7.70 -7.09
C LEU A 141 -11.77 -6.57 -6.07
N VAL A 142 -11.82 -5.32 -6.52
CA VAL A 142 -12.02 -4.14 -5.67
C VAL A 142 -13.34 -4.24 -4.91
N SER A 143 -14.43 -4.68 -5.56
CA SER A 143 -15.69 -4.93 -4.86
C SER A 143 -15.56 -6.02 -3.80
N THR A 144 -14.76 -7.06 -4.04
CA THR A 144 -14.56 -8.17 -3.10
C THR A 144 -13.73 -7.74 -1.91
N VAL A 145 -12.58 -7.12 -2.14
CA VAL A 145 -11.72 -6.54 -1.11
C VAL A 145 -12.46 -5.50 -0.28
N ASN A 146 -13.26 -4.63 -0.91
CA ASN A 146 -14.10 -3.67 -0.20
C ASN A 146 -15.07 -4.35 0.77
N ARG A 147 -15.71 -5.47 0.38
CA ARG A 147 -16.60 -6.23 1.28
C ARG A 147 -15.82 -6.89 2.42
N TYR A 148 -14.63 -7.42 2.16
CA TYR A 148 -13.82 -8.08 3.17
C TYR A 148 -13.25 -7.11 4.20
N PHE A 149 -12.89 -5.89 3.79
CA PHE A 149 -12.29 -4.92 4.70
C PHE A 149 -13.30 -3.98 5.34
N GLY A 150 -14.32 -3.53 4.60
CA GLY A 150 -15.28 -2.55 5.08
C GLY A 150 -14.66 -1.21 5.52
N SER A 151 -13.39 -0.96 5.17
CA SER A 151 -12.61 0.19 5.61
C SER A 151 -13.05 1.48 4.90
N PRO A 152 -13.03 2.66 5.55
CA PRO A 152 -13.28 3.94 4.87
C PRO A 152 -12.13 4.39 3.96
N VAL A 153 -10.99 3.67 3.98
CA VAL A 153 -9.79 3.95 3.18
C VAL A 153 -9.54 2.77 2.23
N HIS A 154 -8.96 3.05 1.06
CA HIS A 154 -8.48 2.03 0.12
C HIS A 154 -7.24 2.58 -0.61
N HIS A 155 -6.14 1.83 -0.59
CA HIS A 155 -4.91 2.17 -1.32
C HIS A 155 -4.92 1.46 -2.69
N PHE A 156 -4.60 2.18 -3.75
CA PHE A 156 -4.58 1.64 -5.12
C PHE A 156 -3.17 1.45 -5.69
N GLY A 157 -2.14 1.75 -4.90
CA GLY A 157 -0.74 1.69 -5.32
C GLY A 157 -0.46 2.78 -6.33
N GLY A 158 -0.22 2.37 -7.58
CA GLY A 158 -0.08 3.26 -8.73
C GLY A 158 1.36 3.73 -8.97
N ASP A 159 2.31 3.08 -8.32
CA ASP A 159 3.76 3.23 -8.44
C ASP A 159 4.38 2.39 -9.56
N GLU A 160 5.62 2.74 -9.92
CA GLU A 160 6.50 2.01 -10.84
C GLU A 160 5.89 1.61 -12.21
N VAL A 161 4.90 2.37 -12.69
CA VAL A 161 4.20 2.09 -13.95
C VAL A 161 5.10 2.44 -15.15
N ALA A 162 5.47 1.47 -16.00
CA ALA A 162 6.51 1.64 -17.02
C ALA A 162 6.08 2.25 -18.38
N TYR A 163 4.83 2.71 -18.54
CA TYR A 163 4.29 3.27 -19.82
C TYR A 163 4.64 2.43 -21.06
N MET A 164 4.34 1.14 -20.96
CA MET A 164 4.62 0.12 -21.97
C MET A 164 3.35 -0.40 -22.65
N TRP A 165 2.26 0.39 -22.63
CA TRP A 165 1.03 0.02 -23.31
C TRP A 165 1.07 0.35 -24.81
N ASP A 166 2.10 1.05 -25.27
CA ASP A 166 2.24 1.48 -26.67
C ASP A 166 0.95 2.15 -27.20
N SER A 167 0.27 2.94 -26.36
CA SER A 167 -0.91 3.68 -26.78
C SER A 167 -0.52 4.99 -27.47
N GLU A 168 -1.50 5.75 -27.96
CA GLU A 168 -1.23 7.09 -28.51
C GLU A 168 -0.68 8.05 -27.45
N ASP A 169 -1.10 7.88 -26.19
CA ASP A 169 -0.75 8.73 -25.07
C ASP A 169 -0.96 7.96 -23.74
N ASP A 170 0.10 7.34 -23.25
CA ASP A 170 0.05 6.53 -22.02
C ASP A 170 -0.24 7.39 -20.77
N ASN A 171 0.08 8.70 -20.79
CA ASN A 171 -0.33 9.63 -19.73
C ASN A 171 -1.85 9.75 -19.68
N LYS A 172 -2.52 10.03 -20.81
CA LYS A 172 -3.99 10.11 -20.86
C LYS A 172 -4.66 8.78 -20.54
N LEU A 173 -4.08 7.67 -20.98
CA LEU A 173 -4.60 6.34 -20.68
C LEU A 173 -4.54 6.07 -19.17
N PHE A 174 -3.41 6.35 -18.53
CA PHE A 174 -3.24 6.16 -17.09
C PHE A 174 -4.09 7.12 -16.26
N GLU A 175 -4.18 8.40 -16.64
CA GLU A 175 -5.07 9.37 -15.98
C GLU A 175 -6.53 8.91 -16.04
N SER A 176 -6.99 8.44 -17.20
CA SER A 176 -8.35 7.91 -17.38
C SER A 176 -8.61 6.68 -16.52
N PHE A 177 -7.61 5.81 -16.38
CA PHE A 177 -7.67 4.65 -15.51
C PHE A 177 -7.79 5.04 -14.03
N LEU A 178 -6.96 5.96 -13.54
CA LEU A 178 -7.05 6.48 -12.16
C LEU A 178 -8.42 7.15 -11.90
N HIS A 179 -8.95 7.90 -12.87
CA HIS A 179 -10.29 8.48 -12.79
C HIS A 179 -11.37 7.40 -12.71
N TRP A 180 -11.24 6.32 -13.48
CA TRP A 180 -12.16 5.19 -13.43
C TRP A 180 -12.10 4.45 -12.09
N LEU A 181 -10.91 4.20 -11.54
CA LEU A 181 -10.73 3.56 -10.22
C LEU A 181 -11.45 4.33 -9.12
N LYS A 182 -11.36 5.66 -9.15
CA LYS A 182 -12.09 6.53 -8.23
C LYS A 182 -13.60 6.29 -8.26
N GLY A 183 -14.15 6.02 -9.45
CA GLY A 183 -15.56 5.70 -9.65
C GLY A 183 -16.01 4.39 -9.00
N LEU A 184 -15.10 3.47 -8.69
CA LEU A 184 -15.41 2.20 -8.03
C LEU A 184 -15.73 2.37 -6.54
N LEU A 185 -15.12 3.37 -5.88
CA LEU A 185 -15.20 3.58 -4.43
C LEU A 185 -15.45 5.07 -4.08
N PRO A 186 -16.53 5.70 -4.59
CA PRO A 186 -16.72 7.15 -4.55
C PRO A 186 -16.89 7.75 -3.14
N ASN A 187 -17.19 6.93 -2.14
CA ASN A 187 -17.42 7.36 -0.75
C ASN A 187 -16.23 7.09 0.18
N LYS A 188 -15.09 6.68 -0.36
CA LYS A 188 -13.89 6.35 0.42
C LYS A 188 -12.81 7.41 0.26
N THR A 189 -11.92 7.46 1.25
CA THR A 189 -10.62 8.10 1.07
C THR A 189 -9.76 7.16 0.23
N LEU A 190 -9.30 7.63 -0.92
CA LEU A 190 -8.45 6.85 -1.82
C LEU A 190 -7.02 7.36 -1.73
N VAL A 191 -6.08 6.42 -1.74
CA VAL A 191 -4.65 6.68 -1.57
C VAL A 191 -3.88 6.10 -2.76
N LEU A 192 -2.85 6.82 -3.21
CA LEU A 192 -1.84 6.37 -4.17
C LEU A 192 -0.46 6.64 -3.60
N TRP A 193 0.53 5.87 -4.05
CA TRP A 193 1.93 6.27 -3.96
C TRP A 193 2.18 7.55 -4.80
N ASP A 194 3.34 8.18 -4.63
CA ASP A 194 3.58 9.52 -5.18
C ASP A 194 4.03 9.54 -6.64
N ASP A 195 4.45 8.41 -7.22
CA ASP A 195 4.95 8.27 -8.60
C ASP A 195 4.09 8.96 -9.65
N PRO A 196 2.74 8.85 -9.66
CA PRO A 196 1.92 9.53 -10.66
C PRO A 196 2.11 11.05 -10.68
N LEU A 197 2.65 11.63 -9.60
CA LEU A 197 2.89 13.05 -9.44
C LEU A 197 4.36 13.42 -9.25
N THR A 198 5.29 12.47 -9.13
CA THR A 198 6.72 12.74 -8.88
C THR A 198 7.64 12.27 -10.00
N ASP A 199 7.29 11.20 -10.72
CA ASP A 199 8.08 10.70 -11.84
C ASP A 199 8.05 11.70 -13.01
N GLU A 200 9.24 12.03 -13.54
CA GLU A 200 9.45 13.03 -14.59
C GLU A 200 8.79 12.63 -15.93
N GLU A 201 8.57 11.35 -16.16
CA GLU A 201 7.88 10.85 -17.36
C GLU A 201 6.34 10.98 -17.27
N LYS A 202 5.82 11.31 -16.09
CA LYS A 202 4.38 11.41 -15.79
C LYS A 202 3.91 12.86 -15.81
N ASP A 203 2.91 13.11 -16.66
CA ASP A 203 2.12 14.33 -16.70
C ASP A 203 0.64 13.97 -16.46
N ILE A 204 0.33 13.68 -15.20
CA ILE A 204 -1.00 13.26 -14.75
C ILE A 204 -1.67 14.37 -13.97
N ASN A 205 -2.90 14.73 -14.36
CA ASN A 205 -3.72 15.68 -13.63
C ASN A 205 -4.67 14.97 -12.65
N LEU A 206 -4.19 14.77 -11.42
CA LEU A 206 -4.95 14.11 -10.38
C LEU A 206 -5.81 15.09 -9.55
N THR A 207 -7.06 14.69 -9.25
CA THR A 207 -7.94 15.48 -8.38
C THR A 207 -7.44 15.52 -6.94
N LYS A 208 -7.63 16.64 -6.24
CA LYS A 208 -7.02 16.91 -4.91
C LYS A 208 -7.59 16.11 -3.73
N ASP A 209 -8.63 15.31 -3.97
CA ASP A 209 -9.23 14.44 -2.98
C ASP A 209 -8.49 13.11 -2.81
N TRP A 210 -7.66 12.72 -3.78
CA TRP A 210 -6.65 11.68 -3.57
C TRP A 210 -5.67 12.11 -2.48
N VAL A 211 -5.49 11.22 -1.50
CA VAL A 211 -4.36 11.29 -0.57
C VAL A 211 -3.16 10.67 -1.26
N ILE A 212 -2.01 11.28 -1.08
CA ILE A 212 -0.75 10.79 -1.67
C ILE A 212 0.15 10.31 -0.55
N GLN A 213 0.59 9.07 -0.63
CA GLN A 213 1.58 8.51 0.27
C GLN A 213 2.97 8.68 -0.37
N THR A 214 3.81 9.50 0.25
CA THR A 214 5.10 9.88 -0.35
C THR A 214 6.20 8.97 0.14
N TRP A 215 6.81 8.22 -0.77
CA TRP A 215 7.93 7.33 -0.46
C TRP A 215 9.25 7.81 -1.05
N HIS A 216 9.21 8.59 -2.13
CA HIS A 216 10.40 9.24 -2.66
C HIS A 216 10.89 10.32 -1.69
N ASP A 217 12.18 10.26 -1.33
CA ASP A 217 12.76 11.20 -0.38
C ASP A 217 12.70 12.65 -0.93
N GLY A 218 12.19 13.57 -0.11
CA GLY A 218 11.94 14.96 -0.48
C GLY A 218 10.66 15.22 -1.29
N ALA A 219 9.86 14.21 -1.62
CA ALA A 219 8.63 14.39 -2.41
C ALA A 219 7.49 15.07 -1.63
N THR A 220 7.51 15.02 -0.29
CA THR A 220 6.43 15.56 0.56
C THR A 220 6.08 17.02 0.22
N ARG A 221 7.09 17.91 0.11
CA ARG A 221 6.88 19.34 -0.15
C ARG A 221 6.26 19.59 -1.54
N PRO A 222 6.81 19.07 -2.65
CA PRO A 222 6.19 19.18 -3.98
C PRO A 222 4.71 18.74 -4.02
N ILE A 223 4.36 17.64 -3.34
CA ILE A 223 2.98 17.13 -3.33
C ILE A 223 2.04 18.04 -2.53
N LEU A 224 2.52 18.60 -1.41
CA LEU A 224 1.77 19.61 -0.65
C LEU A 224 1.56 20.90 -1.46
N ASP A 225 2.56 21.34 -2.22
CA ASP A 225 2.46 22.54 -3.08
C ASP A 225 1.46 22.32 -4.23
N LYS A 226 1.31 21.06 -4.70
CA LYS A 226 0.24 20.65 -5.60
C LYS A 226 -1.14 20.59 -4.91
N GLY A 227 -1.24 20.81 -3.61
CA GLY A 227 -2.49 20.94 -2.85
C GLY A 227 -3.08 19.62 -2.33
N HIS A 228 -2.34 18.51 -2.40
CA HIS A 228 -2.82 17.21 -1.92
C HIS A 228 -2.67 17.06 -0.40
N ARG A 229 -3.40 16.09 0.15
CA ARG A 229 -3.18 15.54 1.51
C ARG A 229 -2.11 14.47 1.44
N VAL A 230 -1.21 14.45 2.41
CA VAL A 230 -0.03 13.58 2.38
C VAL A 230 0.06 12.69 3.61
N ILE A 231 0.40 11.43 3.36
CA ILE A 231 0.92 10.47 4.33
C ILE A 231 2.41 10.34 4.04
N VAL A 232 3.27 10.58 5.03
CA VAL A 232 4.73 10.56 4.83
C VAL A 232 5.29 9.17 5.09
N SER A 233 5.97 8.60 4.11
CA SER A 233 6.64 7.30 4.17
C SER A 233 7.99 7.32 3.45
N GLU A 234 8.69 8.46 3.48
CA GLU A 234 9.96 8.66 2.76
C GLU A 234 10.97 7.55 3.09
N SER A 235 11.48 6.90 2.04
CA SER A 235 12.10 5.58 2.09
C SER A 235 13.39 5.54 2.92
N ASP A 236 14.17 6.63 2.91
CA ASP A 236 15.39 6.69 3.70
C ASP A 236 15.10 6.70 5.20
N ALA A 237 13.93 7.20 5.61
CA ALA A 237 13.56 7.41 7.01
C ALA A 237 12.57 6.37 7.54
N PHE A 238 11.60 5.92 6.76
CA PHE A 238 10.45 5.15 7.26
C PHE A 238 10.39 3.70 6.79
N TYR A 239 11.27 3.25 5.89
CA TYR A 239 11.28 1.86 5.44
C TYR A 239 12.12 0.99 6.36
N ILE A 240 11.55 -0.08 6.90
CA ILE A 240 12.29 -1.10 7.63
C ILE A 240 13.44 -1.61 6.74
N GLY A 241 14.66 -1.65 7.30
CA GLY A 241 15.91 -1.96 6.57
C GLY A 241 16.74 -0.72 6.22
N ASN A 242 16.09 0.42 5.96
CA ASN A 242 16.74 1.72 5.79
C ASN A 242 16.60 2.61 7.03
N ALA A 243 15.46 2.51 7.71
CA ALA A 243 15.08 3.28 8.87
C ALA A 243 15.92 2.90 10.10
N ASP A 244 16.24 3.91 10.91
CA ASP A 244 16.83 3.76 12.23
C ASP A 244 16.31 4.88 13.15
N GLU A 245 16.69 4.83 14.44
CA GLU A 245 16.23 5.81 15.42
C GLU A 245 16.66 7.23 15.06
N ASP A 246 17.87 7.42 14.53
CA ASP A 246 18.41 8.74 14.22
C ASP A 246 17.68 9.37 13.04
N LYS A 247 17.49 8.63 11.95
CA LYS A 247 16.78 9.11 10.76
C LYS A 247 15.34 9.47 11.07
N ILE A 248 14.61 8.62 11.78
CA ILE A 248 13.21 8.91 12.14
C ILE A 248 13.12 10.10 13.10
N SER A 249 13.96 10.13 14.13
CA SER A 249 13.89 11.18 15.16
C SER A 249 14.33 12.56 14.64
N SER A 250 15.18 12.58 13.62
CA SER A 250 15.65 13.81 12.97
C SER A 250 14.80 14.23 11.76
N PHE A 251 13.83 13.41 11.34
CA PHE A 251 12.97 13.74 10.19
C PHE A 251 12.12 14.99 10.47
N GLU A 252 12.33 16.03 9.66
CA GLU A 252 11.61 17.29 9.79
C GLU A 252 10.33 17.29 8.96
N PHE A 253 9.20 16.97 9.60
CA PHE A 253 7.90 17.07 8.96
C PHE A 253 7.59 18.52 8.53
N PRO A 254 7.10 18.74 7.29
CA PRO A 254 6.56 20.02 6.89
C PRO A 254 5.43 20.46 7.84
N ASN A 255 5.55 21.66 8.40
CA ASN A 255 4.46 22.26 9.18
C ASN A 255 3.33 22.72 8.24
N HIS A 256 2.46 21.79 7.84
CA HIS A 256 1.39 22.03 6.89
C HIS A 256 0.13 21.23 7.29
N PRO A 257 -1.08 21.81 7.21
CA PRO A 257 -2.31 21.15 7.67
C PRO A 257 -2.68 19.89 6.88
N ASN A 258 -2.22 19.80 5.63
CA ASN A 258 -2.44 18.63 4.78
C ASN A 258 -1.50 17.44 5.08
N VAL A 259 -0.53 17.57 5.99
CA VAL A 259 0.23 16.42 6.49
C VAL A 259 -0.64 15.66 7.48
N LEU A 260 -1.14 14.50 7.05
CA LEU A 260 -2.01 13.63 7.84
C LEU A 260 -1.22 12.87 8.91
N GLY A 261 0.04 12.58 8.62
CA GLY A 261 0.96 11.89 9.51
C GLY A 261 1.96 11.04 8.75
N TYR A 262 2.28 9.87 9.26
CA TYR A 262 3.35 9.02 8.74
C TYR A 262 2.94 7.55 8.70
N GLU A 263 3.62 6.77 7.86
CA GLU A 263 3.67 5.31 8.00
C GLU A 263 5.09 4.78 7.99
N VAL A 264 5.39 3.89 8.93
CA VAL A 264 6.55 3.00 8.86
C VAL A 264 6.19 1.85 7.92
N VAL A 265 7.07 1.52 6.98
CA VAL A 265 6.77 0.57 5.91
C VAL A 265 7.69 -0.62 5.98
N TRP A 266 7.14 -1.83 5.96
CA TRP A 266 7.91 -3.05 5.84
C TRP A 266 7.55 -3.74 4.52
N PHE A 267 8.30 -3.39 3.47
CA PHE A 267 8.40 -4.19 2.26
C PHE A 267 9.21 -5.43 2.56
N THR A 268 8.60 -6.60 2.39
CA THR A 268 9.17 -7.86 2.87
C THR A 268 9.97 -8.53 1.77
N SER A 269 10.90 -9.38 2.18
CA SER A 269 11.62 -10.27 1.27
C SER A 269 11.24 -11.73 1.50
N GLU A 270 11.50 -12.61 0.53
CA GLU A 270 11.27 -14.05 0.70
C GLU A 270 11.99 -14.60 1.94
N GLY A 271 13.14 -14.02 2.32
CA GLY A 271 13.96 -14.42 3.45
C GLY A 271 13.48 -13.95 4.82
N ASP A 272 12.53 -13.02 4.89
CA ASP A 272 12.08 -12.45 6.16
C ASP A 272 11.32 -13.49 6.99
N ASP A 273 11.50 -13.45 8.31
CA ASP A 273 10.71 -14.24 9.26
C ASP A 273 9.47 -13.43 9.69
N PRO A 274 8.25 -13.96 9.51
CA PRO A 274 7.03 -13.27 9.96
C PRO A 274 6.99 -12.86 11.44
N TYR A 275 7.85 -13.44 12.29
CA TYR A 275 7.94 -13.12 13.71
C TYR A 275 9.09 -12.15 14.07
N ASP A 276 9.77 -11.57 13.07
CA ASP A 276 10.87 -10.63 13.31
C ASP A 276 10.43 -9.24 13.78
N PHE A 277 9.12 -8.98 13.92
CA PHE A 277 8.59 -7.71 14.46
C PHE A 277 9.09 -7.37 15.89
N ASN A 278 9.64 -8.36 16.61
CA ASN A 278 10.27 -8.17 17.93
C ASN A 278 11.79 -7.98 17.86
N LYS A 279 12.41 -8.11 16.70
CA LYS A 279 13.83 -7.86 16.50
C LYS A 279 14.09 -6.37 16.41
N ASP A 280 15.24 -5.95 16.90
CA ASP A 280 15.62 -4.53 16.96
C ASP A 280 15.53 -3.84 15.60
N TRP A 281 15.91 -4.51 14.50
CA TRP A 281 15.87 -3.94 13.14
C TRP A 281 14.45 -3.62 12.63
N VAL A 282 13.39 -4.21 13.20
CA VAL A 282 11.98 -3.85 12.94
C VAL A 282 11.42 -2.98 14.06
N LEU A 283 11.70 -3.35 15.31
CA LEU A 283 11.10 -2.76 16.48
C LEU A 283 11.64 -1.36 16.80
N ASP A 284 12.91 -1.08 16.54
CA ASP A 284 13.50 0.22 16.84
C ASP A 284 12.94 1.35 15.96
N PRO A 285 12.73 1.15 14.65
CA PRO A 285 11.97 2.09 13.83
C PRO A 285 10.55 2.37 14.37
N ILE A 286 9.83 1.32 14.79
CA ILE A 286 8.49 1.45 15.40
C ILE A 286 8.55 2.29 16.69
N LYS A 287 9.51 2.00 17.58
CA LYS A 287 9.73 2.77 18.82
C LYS A 287 10.04 4.23 18.51
N ALA A 288 10.94 4.49 17.58
CA ALA A 288 11.34 5.85 17.19
C ALA A 288 10.14 6.62 16.65
N ALA A 289 9.40 6.03 15.72
CA ALA A 289 8.22 6.66 15.12
C ALA A 289 7.12 6.95 16.14
N SER A 290 6.94 6.11 17.18
CA SER A 290 5.98 6.35 18.27
C SER A 290 6.20 7.65 19.06
N LYS A 291 7.41 8.22 18.97
CA LYS A 291 7.81 9.47 19.63
C LYS A 291 7.52 10.70 18.77
N ILE A 292 7.17 10.54 17.49
CA ILE A 292 6.86 11.66 16.58
C ILE A 292 5.66 12.44 17.12
N ARG A 293 5.77 13.77 17.09
CA ARG A 293 4.72 14.72 17.45
C ARG A 293 4.56 15.77 16.36
N ARG A 294 3.33 16.27 16.20
CA ARG A 294 3.02 17.44 15.38
C ARG A 294 3.69 18.67 15.99
N PRO A 295 4.23 19.58 15.16
CA PRO A 295 4.67 20.88 15.64
C PRO A 295 3.52 21.59 16.37
N ARG A 296 3.74 22.03 17.60
CA ARG A 296 2.75 22.86 18.31
C ARG A 296 2.55 24.13 17.49
N HIS A 297 1.32 24.37 17.04
CA HIS A 297 0.98 25.65 16.45
C HIS A 297 1.12 26.71 17.55
N GLY A 298 2.15 27.55 17.44
CA GLY A 298 2.21 28.78 18.21
C GLY A 298 1.07 29.67 17.72
N TYR A 299 0.06 29.84 18.55
CA TYR A 299 -0.91 30.93 18.39
C TYR A 299 -0.23 32.26 18.74
#